data_AF-R1DUJ9-F1
#
_entry.id   AF-R1DUJ9-F1
#
_cell.length_a   1.000
_cell.length_b   1.000
_cell.length_c   1.000
_cell.angle_alpha   90.00
_cell.angle_beta   90.00
_cell.angle_gamma   90.00
#
_symmetry.space_group_name_H-M   'P 1'
#
loop_
_entity.id
_entity.type
_entity.pdbx_description
1 polymer ?
#
loop_
_entity_poly.entity_id
_entity_poly.type
_entity_poly.pdbx_seq_one_letter_code
_entity_poly.pdbx_strand_id
1 'polypeptide(L)'
;MTTRLVTLAFVCLARADEYTHLYQTSEATHLWVNKVGPYHNPQETYTFYSLPFCSSFPVEKLEHRYDWLGEVLEGNDLIASGFELRFREPVPDHTKVCSMELDEESAAQLSFAIHNHYWYQWYLDDLPIWGMVGELTTSDSDEDESQAEALLFTHKRSRCRPPDCGSPPAADPRAH
;
A
#
# COMPACT_ATOMS: atom_id res chain seq x y z
N MET A 1 -2.94 33.85 -56.16
CA MET A 1 -2.28 32.71 -55.49
C MET A 1 -2.45 32.90 -53.99
N THR A 2 -3.39 32.17 -53.39
CA THR A 2 -3.76 32.30 -51.96
C THR A 2 -3.13 31.15 -51.18
N THR A 3 -2.07 31.43 -50.43
CA THR A 3 -1.37 30.45 -49.59
C THR A 3 -2.11 30.33 -48.26
N ARG A 4 -2.76 29.18 -48.01
CA ARG A 4 -3.37 28.87 -46.71
C ARG A 4 -2.29 28.34 -45.77
N LEU A 5 -1.99 29.08 -44.70
CA LEU A 5 -1.23 28.55 -43.57
C LEU A 5 -2.09 27.51 -42.85
N VAL A 6 -1.62 26.26 -42.83
CA VAL A 6 -2.16 25.19 -41.99
C VAL A 6 -1.43 25.28 -40.66
N THR A 7 -2.06 25.89 -39.66
CA THR A 7 -1.61 25.85 -38.27
C THR A 7 -1.91 24.45 -37.72
N LEU A 8 -0.88 23.62 -37.62
CA LEU A 8 -0.95 22.33 -36.93
C LEU A 8 -1.01 22.61 -35.42
N ALA A 9 -2.21 22.65 -34.86
CA ALA A 9 -2.41 22.73 -33.41
C ALA A 9 -1.93 21.41 -32.79
N PHE A 10 -0.72 21.41 -32.24
CA PHE A 10 -0.23 20.33 -31.40
C PHE A 10 -1.03 20.38 -30.09
N VAL A 11 -2.16 19.67 -30.05
CA VAL A 11 -2.91 19.46 -28.82
C VAL A 11 -2.05 18.57 -27.96
N CYS A 12 -1.26 19.17 -27.07
CA CYS A 12 -0.68 18.46 -25.94
C CYS A 12 -1.83 17.90 -25.13
N LEU A 13 -2.17 16.64 -25.34
CA LEU A 13 -2.93 15.85 -24.39
C LEU A 13 -2.12 15.90 -23.10
N ALA A 14 -2.56 16.71 -22.13
CA ALA A 14 -2.02 16.65 -20.79
C ALA A 14 -2.16 15.20 -20.33
N ARG A 15 -1.02 14.52 -20.17
CA ARG A 15 -1.01 13.20 -19.57
C ARG A 15 -1.21 13.41 -18.09
N ALA A 16 -2.42 13.05 -17.66
CA ALA A 16 -2.66 12.58 -16.32
C ALA A 16 -1.70 11.40 -16.08
N ASP A 17 -0.97 11.48 -14.98
CA ASP A 17 0.02 10.49 -14.51
C ASP A 17 0.45 10.90 -13.09
N GLU A 18 1.09 10.00 -12.36
CA GLU A 18 1.58 10.18 -10.98
C GLU A 18 2.47 11.43 -10.82
N TYR A 19 3.24 11.80 -11.84
CA TYR A 19 4.07 13.02 -11.80
C TYR A 19 3.28 14.33 -11.88
N THR A 20 2.04 14.28 -12.34
CA THR A 20 1.19 15.47 -12.51
C THR A 20 0.08 15.56 -11.47
N HIS A 21 -0.10 14.51 -10.65
CA HIS A 21 -1.18 14.36 -9.66
C HIS A 21 -2.58 14.55 -10.26
N LEU A 22 -2.71 14.28 -11.55
CA LEU A 22 -3.97 14.32 -12.28
C LEU A 22 -4.25 12.91 -12.76
N TYR A 23 -5.46 12.41 -12.50
CA TYR A 23 -5.89 11.06 -12.90
C TYR A 23 -7.23 11.12 -13.62
N GLN A 24 -7.35 10.31 -14.68
CA GLN A 24 -8.62 10.01 -15.32
C GLN A 24 -9.33 8.89 -14.57
N THR A 25 -10.66 8.83 -14.68
CA THR A 25 -11.42 7.70 -14.13
C THR A 25 -10.91 6.40 -14.76
N SER A 26 -10.75 5.35 -13.96
CA SER A 26 -10.23 4.02 -14.36
C SER A 26 -8.74 3.96 -14.68
N GLU A 27 -8.00 5.06 -14.50
CA GLU A 27 -6.54 5.10 -14.67
C GLU A 27 -5.83 4.30 -13.56
N ALA A 28 -4.75 3.60 -13.91
CA ALA A 28 -3.98 2.83 -12.94
C ALA A 28 -3.23 3.76 -11.98
N THR A 29 -3.28 3.43 -10.69
CA THR A 29 -2.57 4.15 -9.63
C THR A 29 -1.59 3.20 -8.97
N HIS A 30 -0.34 3.64 -8.82
CA HIS A 30 0.73 2.83 -8.21
C HIS A 30 0.73 3.02 -6.70
N LEU A 31 0.73 1.90 -5.97
CA LEU A 31 0.94 1.89 -4.53
C LEU A 31 2.38 1.46 -4.27
N TRP A 32 3.15 2.35 -3.64
CA TRP A 32 4.55 2.12 -3.27
C TRP A 32 4.66 1.77 -1.80
N VAL A 33 5.52 0.82 -1.46
CA VAL A 33 5.89 0.52 -0.08
C VAL A 33 7.24 1.14 0.22
N ASN A 34 7.44 1.63 1.45
CA ASN A 34 8.69 2.30 1.83
C ASN A 34 9.34 1.62 3.03
N LYS A 35 8.81 1.92 4.22
CA LYS A 35 9.47 1.61 5.50
C LYS A 35 8.56 0.89 6.48
N VAL A 36 9.19 0.18 7.41
CA VAL A 36 8.59 -0.30 8.65
C VAL A 36 9.45 0.10 9.84
N GLY A 37 8.86 0.17 11.01
CA GLY A 37 9.62 0.43 12.23
C GLY A 37 8.76 0.33 13.50
N PRO A 38 9.39 0.19 14.67
CA PRO A 38 8.69 0.20 15.95
C PRO A 38 8.10 1.59 16.23
N TYR A 39 6.83 1.62 16.64
CA TYR A 39 6.16 2.89 16.99
C TYR A 39 6.85 3.64 18.15
N HIS A 40 7.41 2.91 19.10
CA HIS A 40 8.06 3.46 20.29
C HIS A 40 9.50 3.96 20.06
N ASN A 41 10.10 3.69 18.89
CA ASN A 41 11.42 4.19 18.53
C ASN A 41 11.44 4.76 17.09
N PRO A 42 10.96 6.00 16.88
CA PRO A 42 10.83 6.59 15.55
C PRO A 42 12.15 6.80 14.79
N GLN A 43 13.30 6.70 15.47
CA GLN A 43 14.62 6.80 14.83
C GLN A 43 15.03 5.49 14.14
N GLU A 44 14.35 4.40 14.46
CA GLU A 44 14.59 3.08 13.90
C GLU A 44 13.61 2.83 12.76
N THR A 45 14.13 2.73 11.54
CA THR A 45 13.35 2.41 10.35
C THR A 45 14.11 1.41 9.50
N TYR A 46 13.35 0.48 8.92
CA TYR A 46 13.82 -0.58 8.04
C TYR A 46 13.04 -0.54 6.73
N THR A 47 13.57 -1.18 5.69
CA THR A 47 12.86 -1.34 4.41
C THR A 47 11.60 -2.18 4.60
N PHE A 48 10.58 -1.97 3.78
CA PHE A 48 9.30 -2.67 3.94
C PHE A 48 9.43 -4.20 3.96
N TYR A 49 10.18 -4.77 3.00
CA TYR A 49 10.41 -6.23 2.90
C TYR A 49 11.49 -6.76 3.86
N SER A 50 11.91 -5.98 4.86
CA SER A 50 12.68 -6.52 5.99
C SER A 50 11.85 -7.43 6.88
N LEU A 51 10.53 -7.23 6.90
CA LEU A 51 9.56 -8.19 7.42
C LEU A 51 9.09 -9.10 6.29
N PRO A 52 8.71 -10.35 6.58
CA PRO A 52 8.34 -11.35 5.60
C PRO A 52 6.90 -11.12 5.10
N PHE A 53 6.64 -9.94 4.54
CA PHE A 53 5.39 -9.65 3.88
C PHE A 53 5.30 -10.40 2.57
N CYS A 54 4.07 -10.79 2.27
CA CYS A 54 3.73 -11.44 1.03
C CYS A 54 3.87 -10.48 -0.16
N SER A 55 4.46 -10.97 -1.26
CA SER A 55 4.61 -10.24 -2.52
C SER A 55 4.17 -11.13 -3.68
N SER A 56 3.56 -10.54 -4.71
CA SER A 56 3.11 -11.27 -5.92
C SER A 56 4.27 -11.63 -6.86
N PHE A 57 5.40 -10.93 -6.73
CA PHE A 57 6.62 -11.17 -7.51
C PHE A 57 7.83 -11.33 -6.57
N PRO A 58 8.92 -12.00 -6.99
CA PRO A 58 10.15 -12.03 -6.22
C PRO A 58 10.62 -10.61 -5.89
N VAL A 59 10.95 -10.36 -4.62
CA VAL A 59 11.25 -9.01 -4.09
C VAL A 59 12.38 -8.34 -4.89
N GLU A 60 13.36 -9.12 -5.35
CA GLU A 60 14.52 -8.64 -6.11
C GLU A 60 14.17 -8.18 -7.54
N LYS A 61 12.97 -8.51 -8.01
CA LYS A 61 12.46 -8.13 -9.34
C LYS A 61 11.42 -7.02 -9.27
N LEU A 62 11.08 -6.57 -8.07
CA LEU A 62 10.15 -5.45 -7.93
C LEU A 62 10.80 -4.17 -8.46
N GLU A 63 9.97 -3.28 -8.95
CA GLU A 63 10.41 -1.98 -9.42
C GLU A 63 10.72 -1.08 -8.21
N HIS A 64 11.89 -0.43 -8.25
CA HIS A 64 12.29 0.57 -7.27
C HIS A 64 12.17 1.95 -7.89
N ARG A 65 11.54 2.88 -7.16
CA ARG A 65 11.40 4.28 -7.53
C ARG A 65 12.28 5.13 -6.60
N TYR A 66 13.00 6.06 -7.21
CA TYR A 66 13.84 7.03 -6.51
C TYR A 66 13.49 8.42 -7.05
N ASP A 67 12.85 9.26 -6.25
CA ASP A 67 12.38 10.56 -6.74
C ASP A 67 13.52 11.59 -6.73
N TRP A 68 14.14 11.86 -5.57
CA TRP A 68 15.28 12.77 -5.47
C TRP A 68 16.40 12.29 -4.56
N LEU A 69 17.62 12.83 -4.78
CA LEU A 69 18.83 12.47 -4.01
C LEU A 69 18.64 12.60 -2.50
N GLY A 70 17.89 13.62 -2.05
CA GLY A 70 17.58 13.81 -0.64
C GLY A 70 16.80 12.65 -0.02
N GLU A 71 15.85 12.04 -0.73
CA GLU A 71 15.10 10.89 -0.20
C GLU A 71 15.96 9.65 -0.09
N VAL A 72 16.83 9.43 -1.08
CA VAL A 72 17.79 8.31 -1.05
C VAL A 72 18.71 8.46 0.16
N LEU A 73 19.13 9.70 0.48
CA LEU A 73 19.95 9.98 1.68
C LEU A 73 19.17 9.81 2.98
N GLU A 74 17.86 10.02 2.97
CA GLU A 74 16.96 9.71 4.08
C GLU A 74 16.65 8.20 4.18
N GLY A 75 17.16 7.41 3.23
CA GLY A 75 16.97 5.96 3.16
C GLY A 75 15.57 5.56 2.70
N ASN A 76 14.89 6.39 1.91
CA ASN A 76 13.68 5.98 1.21
C ASN A 76 14.05 5.08 0.02
N ASP A 77 13.34 3.98 -0.10
CA ASP A 77 13.44 3.02 -1.19
C ASP A 77 12.02 2.59 -1.52
N LEU A 78 11.38 3.30 -2.45
CA LEU A 78 9.99 3.05 -2.81
C LEU A 78 9.92 1.82 -3.71
N ILE A 79 9.32 0.74 -3.22
CA ILE A 79 9.22 -0.51 -3.94
C ILE A 79 7.77 -0.72 -4.38
N ALA A 80 7.56 -1.19 -5.62
CA ALA A 80 6.23 -1.50 -6.10
C ALA A 80 5.57 -2.57 -5.22
N SER A 81 4.38 -2.28 -4.67
CA SER A 81 3.64 -3.21 -3.80
C SER A 81 3.00 -4.39 -4.55
N GLY A 82 2.83 -4.26 -5.87
CA GLY A 82 2.10 -5.23 -6.70
C GLY A 82 0.57 -5.12 -6.64
N PHE A 83 0.02 -4.14 -5.92
CA PHE A 83 -1.41 -3.87 -5.91
C PHE A 83 -1.85 -3.14 -7.19
N GLU A 84 -2.87 -3.66 -7.87
CA GLU A 84 -3.51 -2.98 -9.00
C GLU A 84 -4.70 -2.17 -8.47
N LEU A 85 -4.51 -0.86 -8.34
CA LEU A 85 -5.55 0.09 -7.95
C LEU A 85 -5.90 0.96 -9.16
N ARG A 86 -7.18 1.32 -9.30
CA ARG A 86 -7.67 2.20 -10.35
C ARG A 86 -8.41 3.40 -9.77
N PHE A 87 -8.13 4.58 -10.29
CA PHE A 87 -8.70 5.82 -9.79
C PHE A 87 -10.23 5.84 -9.96
N ARG A 88 -10.94 6.08 -8.86
CA ARG A 88 -12.41 6.10 -8.76
C ARG A 88 -13.10 4.78 -9.11
N GLU A 89 -12.39 3.66 -9.07
CA GLU A 89 -12.99 2.34 -9.19
C GLU A 89 -12.99 1.62 -7.84
N PRO A 90 -14.11 0.96 -7.47
CA PRO A 90 -14.14 0.15 -6.28
C PRO A 90 -13.29 -1.11 -6.49
N VAL A 91 -12.43 -1.41 -5.51
CA VAL A 91 -11.76 -2.71 -5.45
C VAL A 91 -12.79 -3.74 -4.99
N PRO A 92 -12.97 -4.87 -5.70
CA PRO A 92 -13.86 -5.93 -5.24
C PRO A 92 -13.45 -6.45 -3.87
N ASP A 93 -14.45 -6.67 -3.01
CA ASP A 93 -14.28 -7.26 -1.71
C ASP A 93 -13.52 -8.60 -1.83
N HIS A 94 -12.53 -8.82 -0.95
CA HIS A 94 -11.72 -10.04 -0.86
C HIS A 94 -10.86 -10.37 -2.10
N THR A 95 -10.48 -9.36 -2.89
CA THR A 95 -9.50 -9.56 -3.98
C THR A 95 -8.16 -10.04 -3.41
N LYS A 96 -7.76 -11.27 -3.78
CA LYS A 96 -6.50 -11.86 -3.34
C LYS A 96 -5.34 -11.23 -4.10
N VAL A 97 -4.46 -10.53 -3.39
CA VAL A 97 -3.28 -9.88 -3.97
C VAL A 97 -2.14 -10.88 -4.11
N CYS A 98 -1.84 -11.61 -3.04
CA CYS A 98 -0.77 -12.61 -3.02
C CYS A 98 -1.10 -13.76 -2.05
N SER A 99 -0.28 -14.81 -2.07
CA SER A 99 -0.36 -15.95 -1.16
C SER A 99 1.05 -16.32 -0.72
N MET A 100 1.23 -16.58 0.57
CA MET A 100 2.46 -17.17 1.08
C MET A 100 2.13 -18.18 2.16
N GLU A 101 3.04 -19.12 2.38
CA GLU A 101 3.03 -19.99 3.55
C GLU A 101 4.04 -19.42 4.56
N LEU A 102 3.65 -19.33 5.83
CA LEU A 102 4.52 -18.87 6.90
C LEU A 102 5.29 -20.06 7.46
N ASP A 103 6.61 -19.98 7.44
CA ASP A 103 7.47 -20.85 8.23
C ASP A 103 7.61 -20.33 9.67
N GLU A 104 8.22 -21.14 10.53
CA GLU A 104 8.39 -20.81 11.96
C GLU A 104 9.19 -19.52 12.16
N GLU A 105 10.20 -19.28 11.33
CA GLU A 105 11.02 -18.08 11.38
C GLU A 105 10.23 -16.82 10.97
N SER A 106 9.53 -16.86 9.84
CA SER A 106 8.73 -15.72 9.36
C SER A 106 7.58 -15.41 10.30
N ALA A 107 6.93 -16.45 10.84
CA ALA A 107 5.88 -16.28 11.84
C ALA A 107 6.42 -15.61 13.11
N ALA A 108 7.59 -16.03 13.59
CA ALA A 108 8.23 -15.43 14.76
C ALA A 108 8.60 -13.95 14.52
N GLN A 109 9.12 -13.62 13.33
CA GLN A 109 9.45 -12.22 12.97
C GLN A 109 8.20 -11.32 12.94
N LEU A 110 7.10 -11.80 12.34
CA LEU A 110 5.84 -11.06 12.33
C LEU A 110 5.25 -10.91 13.73
N SER A 111 5.29 -11.97 14.54
CA SER A 111 4.86 -11.93 15.94
C SER A 111 5.67 -10.90 16.73
N PHE A 112 6.99 -10.88 16.55
CA PHE A 112 7.88 -9.88 17.17
C PHE A 112 7.50 -8.46 16.75
N ALA A 113 7.28 -8.22 15.46
CA ALA A 113 6.83 -6.93 14.96
C ALA A 113 5.50 -6.48 15.59
N ILE A 114 4.54 -7.40 15.78
CA ILE A 114 3.25 -7.10 16.41
C ILE A 114 3.44 -6.73 17.88
N HIS A 115 4.19 -7.51 18.66
CA HIS A 115 4.46 -7.20 20.08
C HIS A 115 5.16 -5.85 20.26
N ASN A 116 6.03 -5.47 19.33
CA ASN A 116 6.74 -4.20 19.36
C ASN A 116 6.00 -3.05 18.65
N HIS A 117 4.73 -3.25 18.29
CA HIS A 117 3.87 -2.24 17.67
C HIS A 117 4.51 -1.65 16.40
N TYR A 118 4.97 -2.52 15.50
CA TYR A 118 5.53 -2.06 14.23
C TYR A 118 4.44 -1.42 13.36
N TRP A 119 4.79 -0.28 12.78
CA TRP A 119 4.03 0.36 11.72
C TRP A 119 4.70 0.07 10.38
N TYR A 120 3.92 0.22 9.31
CA TYR A 120 4.39 0.27 7.95
C TYR A 120 3.91 1.55 7.25
N GLN A 121 4.66 1.98 6.26
CA GLN A 121 4.38 3.16 5.45
C GLN A 121 4.30 2.79 3.98
N TRP A 122 3.19 3.20 3.36
CA TRP A 122 2.96 3.15 1.92
C TRP A 122 2.79 4.57 1.37
N TYR A 123 2.92 4.71 0.06
CA TYR A 123 2.66 5.93 -0.69
C TYR A 123 1.70 5.64 -1.84
N LEU A 124 0.70 6.50 -2.00
CA LEU A 124 -0.19 6.51 -3.14
C LEU A 124 -0.25 7.95 -3.65
N ASP A 125 0.33 8.24 -4.82
CA ASP A 125 0.42 9.61 -5.35
C ASP A 125 1.02 10.61 -4.34
N ASP A 126 2.21 10.29 -3.81
CA ASP A 126 2.93 11.04 -2.76
C ASP A 126 2.20 11.22 -1.42
N LEU A 127 0.99 10.65 -1.27
CA LEU A 127 0.25 10.67 -0.01
C LEU A 127 0.68 9.50 0.87
N PRO A 128 1.25 9.76 2.06
CA PRO A 128 1.71 8.69 2.93
C PRO A 128 0.53 8.03 3.66
N ILE A 129 0.47 6.71 3.58
CA ILE A 129 -0.50 5.87 4.28
C ILE A 129 0.25 5.06 5.34
N TRP A 130 -0.21 5.17 6.57
CA TRP A 130 0.38 4.48 7.71
C TRP A 130 -0.58 3.43 8.24
N GLY A 131 -0.04 2.29 8.66
CA GLY A 131 -0.83 1.26 9.32
C GLY A 131 0.02 0.41 10.24
N MET A 132 -0.63 -0.22 11.22
CA MET A 132 0.02 -1.22 12.06
C MET A 132 0.14 -2.55 11.32
N VAL A 133 1.20 -3.29 11.58
CA VAL A 133 1.38 -4.67 11.08
C VAL A 133 0.31 -5.60 11.64
N GLY A 134 -0.06 -5.40 12.90
CA GLY A 134 -1.10 -6.17 13.58
C GLY A 134 -1.49 -5.53 14.91
N GLU A 135 -2.22 -6.29 15.72
CA GLU A 135 -2.65 -5.89 17.06
C GLU A 135 -2.50 -7.06 18.04
N LEU A 136 -2.37 -6.75 19.32
CA LEU A 136 -2.42 -7.75 20.38
C LEU A 136 -3.87 -7.86 20.86
N THR A 137 -4.36 -9.08 21.05
CA THR A 137 -5.66 -9.28 21.71
C THR A 137 -5.53 -8.86 23.17
N THR A 138 -6.27 -7.83 23.57
CA THR A 138 -6.45 -7.55 25.01
C THR A 138 -7.35 -8.65 25.57
N SER A 139 -6.82 -9.52 26.44
CA SER A 139 -7.71 -10.21 27.35
C SER A 139 -8.22 -9.14 28.34
N ASP A 140 -9.52 -9.08 28.59
CA ASP A 140 -10.18 -8.09 29.45
C ASP A 140 -9.76 -8.16 30.94
N SER A 141 -8.64 -8.81 31.24
CA SER A 141 -8.06 -8.96 32.57
C SER A 141 -6.60 -8.54 32.52
N ASP A 142 -6.30 -7.39 33.10
CA ASP A 142 -4.98 -6.72 33.20
C ASP A 142 -3.89 -7.53 33.93
N GLU A 143 -4.00 -8.86 34.05
CA GLU A 143 -3.14 -9.68 34.91
C GLU A 143 -2.20 -10.64 34.16
N ASP A 144 -2.32 -10.81 32.83
CA ASP A 144 -1.39 -11.66 32.06
C ASP A 144 -1.06 -11.09 30.67
N GLU A 145 -0.16 -10.09 30.59
CA GLU A 145 0.50 -9.68 29.34
C GLU A 145 1.22 -10.87 28.64
N SER A 146 1.50 -11.94 29.38
CA SER A 146 2.17 -13.14 28.91
C SER A 146 1.33 -14.02 27.98
N GLN A 147 0.02 -13.79 27.86
CA GLN A 147 -0.91 -14.59 27.04
C GLN A 147 -1.60 -13.80 25.90
N ALA A 148 -1.18 -12.57 25.64
CA ALA A 148 -1.76 -11.79 24.52
C ALA A 148 -1.42 -12.44 23.17
N GLU A 149 -2.45 -12.81 22.41
CA GLU A 149 -2.29 -13.39 21.07
C GLU A 149 -2.02 -12.29 20.05
N ALA A 150 -1.03 -12.51 19.17
CA ALA A 150 -0.68 -11.58 18.11
C ALA A 150 -1.56 -11.81 16.87
N LEU A 151 -2.40 -10.81 16.54
CA LEU A 151 -3.23 -10.81 15.35
C LEU A 151 -2.54 -10.05 14.22
N LEU A 152 -2.24 -10.75 13.13
CA LEU A 152 -1.67 -10.15 11.92
C LEU A 152 -2.78 -9.58 11.02
N PHE A 153 -2.64 -8.33 10.57
CA PHE A 153 -3.56 -7.75 9.61
C PHE A 153 -3.21 -8.16 8.17
N THR A 154 -4.07 -8.97 7.58
CA THR A 154 -3.92 -9.48 6.20
C THR A 154 -4.77 -8.75 5.16
N HIS A 155 -5.69 -7.89 5.60
CA HIS A 155 -6.60 -7.17 4.72
C HIS A 155 -6.61 -5.68 5.03
N LYS A 156 -6.85 -4.86 4.00
CA LYS A 156 -7.08 -3.42 4.15
C LYS A 156 -8.43 -3.07 3.56
N ARG A 157 -9.26 -2.40 4.37
CA ARG A 157 -10.58 -1.93 3.97
C ARG A 157 -10.54 -0.43 3.72
N SER A 158 -10.48 -0.04 2.46
CA SER A 158 -10.67 1.35 2.05
C SER A 158 -12.18 1.63 1.93
N ARG A 159 -12.77 2.25 2.95
CA ARG A 159 -14.14 2.77 2.82
C ARG A 159 -14.08 4.06 2.02
N CYS A 160 -14.66 3.98 0.84
CA CYS A 160 -14.86 5.12 -0.01
C CYS A 160 -16.03 5.96 0.58
N ARG A 161 -15.84 7.29 0.75
CA ARG A 161 -16.85 8.20 1.34
C ARG A 161 -17.85 8.66 0.26
N PRO A 162 -19.17 8.47 0.45
CA PRO A 162 -20.16 9.01 -0.48
C PRO A 162 -20.05 10.55 -0.58
N PRO A 163 -20.24 11.17 -1.77
CA PRO A 163 -20.88 10.62 -2.98
C PRO A 163 -19.92 10.07 -4.06
N ASP A 164 -18.60 10.08 -3.83
CA ASP A 164 -17.61 9.82 -4.88
C ASP A 164 -17.44 8.34 -5.27
N CYS A 165 -18.15 7.48 -4.57
CA CYS A 165 -18.09 6.03 -4.72
C CYS A 165 -19.37 5.60 -5.39
N GLY A 166 -19.26 5.06 -6.61
CA GLY A 166 -20.37 4.42 -7.29
C GLY A 166 -21.10 3.48 -6.33
N SER A 167 -22.43 3.41 -6.45
CA SER A 167 -23.28 2.59 -5.59
C SER A 167 -22.71 1.16 -5.45
N PRO A 168 -22.60 0.63 -4.22
CA PRO A 168 -22.00 -0.68 -4.01
C PRO A 168 -22.78 -1.75 -4.78
N PRO A 169 -22.10 -2.74 -5.40
CA PRO A 169 -22.78 -3.90 -5.92
C PRO A 169 -23.52 -4.61 -4.77
N ALA A 170 -24.75 -5.07 -5.05
CA ALA A 170 -25.54 -5.79 -4.05
C ALA A 170 -24.78 -7.00 -3.52
N ALA A 171 -24.75 -7.18 -2.20
CA ALA A 171 -24.07 -8.28 -1.54
C ALA A 171 -24.57 -9.63 -2.09
N ASP A 172 -23.64 -10.48 -2.55
CA ASP A 172 -23.95 -11.85 -2.95
C ASP A 172 -24.16 -12.72 -1.70
N PRO A 173 -25.36 -13.27 -1.47
CA PRO A 173 -25.66 -14.12 -0.32
C PRO A 173 -24.96 -15.50 -0.35
N ARG A 174 -24.04 -15.76 -1.30
CA ARG A 174 -23.32 -17.04 -1.42
C ARG A 174 -21.84 -17.02 -1.03
N ALA A 175 -21.31 -15.90 -0.55
CA ALA A 175 -19.94 -15.85 -0.03
C ALA A 175 -19.93 -16.16 1.48
N HIS A 176 -19.96 -17.45 1.82
CA HIS A 176 -19.59 -18.00 3.13
C HIS A 176 -18.48 -19.04 2.94
#